data_AF-A0A3N5IWX4-F1
#
_entry.id   AF-A0A3N5IWX4-F1
#
_cell.length_a   1.000
_cell.length_b   1.000
_cell.length_c   1.000
_cell.angle_alpha   90.00
_cell.angle_beta   90.00
_cell.angle_gamma   90.00
#
_symmetry.space_group_name_H-M   'P 1'
#
loop_
_entity.id
_entity.type
_entity.pdbx_description
1 polymer ?
#
loop_
_entity_poly.entity_id
_entity_poly.type
_entity_poly.pdbx_seq_one_letter_code
_entity_poly.pdbx_strand_id
1 'polypeptide(L)'
;MALSIYLFLRELEDALRIIYIADIHGAFDRVKQLLSETMADVYIIAGDLIDIPFYNMNTAINYHELQSYFHGLRVRMHKESMTIEDFVDELLDMPNLSTEIEENGTKYQQYTIRARRVLQQKYKVLENILSIKQKAQMFALPGNYDMDLKYTALHERDLHLHWHNTKNLKIAGYGGADIWTPGIPERYVVRYQGSVPFETGRNEMYNFFKAVKPDIIVSHQPAHGIHDRVNQFGTSGSPALRHYCDNNPVVMCLTGHVHMDWGFQMSEKTIYLNPSNFGEVTTLTGGVAEGGFFYTIEMDGRKVEKIIFRKLVEDRVHDIADYYLHNGQWRESLVDTERYTALKEGRNFDMKETKYSHIPEVQLYNEIKQFYRTFQTEETEERLEKLEQIARLIEESVHGDIAMDVMGSTNMGLCENTSDIDFVVYVRCDPGFTGEITSCSQYKDAEKIIETVLKPKYAFQIMDTIDLNIVEKAIRQKDYENEIAMRFVAYRAICRPINYRFIAPVEDLLNQNMEYRSELEGSIRSYFRIFINTSEHTRSFKKYESRIREIGINLPESVRMKIKDYFRQDPDQTACTIDSPDDSPQR
;
A
#
# COMPACT_ATOMS: atom_id res chain seq x y z
N MET A 1 -5.56 17.86 -32.27
CA MET A 1 -5.68 17.76 -30.80
C MET A 1 -6.69 16.70 -30.40
N ALA A 2 -8.00 16.85 -30.65
CA ALA A 2 -9.03 15.87 -30.25
C ALA A 2 -8.80 14.43 -30.76
N LEU A 3 -8.40 14.23 -32.02
CA LEU A 3 -8.09 12.89 -32.56
C LEU A 3 -6.84 12.26 -31.91
N SER A 4 -5.85 13.09 -31.56
CA SER A 4 -4.62 12.65 -30.87
C SER A 4 -4.91 12.26 -29.43
N ILE A 5 -5.75 13.04 -28.74
CA ILE A 5 -6.24 12.75 -27.39
C ILE A 5 -7.07 11.46 -27.42
N TYR A 6 -7.94 11.29 -28.42
CA TYR A 6 -8.77 10.08 -28.53
C TYR A 6 -7.93 8.80 -28.76
N LEU A 7 -6.91 8.85 -29.63
CA LEU A 7 -6.02 7.71 -29.84
C LEU A 7 -5.21 7.38 -28.58
N PHE A 8 -4.70 8.38 -27.89
CA PHE A 8 -3.96 8.22 -26.63
C PHE A 8 -4.83 7.65 -25.50
N LEU A 9 -6.06 8.14 -25.36
CA LEU A 9 -7.01 7.62 -24.37
C LEU A 9 -7.38 6.16 -24.64
N ARG A 10 -7.42 5.75 -25.91
CA ARG A 10 -7.68 4.36 -26.29
C ARG A 10 -6.51 3.44 -25.98
N GLU A 11 -5.27 3.89 -26.17
CA GLU A 11 -4.07 3.15 -25.74
C GLU A 11 -4.02 2.98 -24.21
N LEU A 12 -4.49 3.99 -23.45
CA LEU A 12 -4.56 3.92 -22.00
C LEU A 12 -5.68 3.02 -21.45
N GLU A 13 -6.76 2.78 -22.20
CA GLU A 13 -7.87 1.89 -21.77
C GLU A 13 -7.49 0.39 -21.85
N ASP A 14 -6.54 0.02 -22.71
CA ASP A 14 -6.09 -1.39 -22.87
C ASP A 14 -4.86 -1.76 -22.01
N ALA A 15 -4.21 -0.78 -21.38
CA ALA A 15 -3.01 -1.01 -20.57
C ALA A 15 -3.33 -1.84 -19.30
N LEU A 16 -2.43 -2.77 -18.97
CA LEU A 16 -2.47 -3.53 -17.71
C LEU A 16 -1.66 -2.78 -16.65
N ARG A 17 -2.29 -2.50 -15.51
CA ARG A 17 -1.63 -1.98 -14.32
C ARG A 17 -1.52 -3.05 -13.24
N ILE A 18 -0.30 -3.27 -12.77
CA ILE A 18 0.01 -4.20 -11.67
C ILE A 18 0.57 -3.40 -10.49
N ILE A 19 0.06 -3.67 -9.29
CA ILE A 19 0.69 -3.23 -8.03
C ILE A 19 1.34 -4.44 -7.37
N TYR A 20 2.63 -4.34 -7.12
CA TYR A 20 3.43 -5.40 -6.50
C TYR A 20 4.01 -4.95 -5.17
N ILE A 21 3.70 -5.69 -4.11
CA ILE A 21 4.27 -5.52 -2.78
C ILE A 21 4.90 -6.83 -2.31
N ALA A 22 5.99 -6.72 -1.56
CA ALA A 22 6.70 -7.85 -0.96
C ALA A 22 6.89 -7.66 0.55
N ASP A 23 7.03 -8.76 1.29
CA ASP A 23 7.45 -8.78 2.70
C ASP A 23 6.51 -7.96 3.61
N ILE A 24 5.27 -8.43 3.75
CA ILE A 24 4.19 -7.69 4.44
C ILE A 24 4.39 -7.62 5.94
N HIS A 25 4.98 -8.65 6.54
CA HIS A 25 5.22 -8.82 7.97
C HIS A 25 4.03 -8.39 8.84
N GLY A 26 2.84 -8.87 8.50
CA GLY A 26 1.62 -8.62 9.28
C GLY A 26 1.09 -7.18 9.22
N ALA A 27 1.63 -6.31 8.35
CA ALA A 27 1.18 -4.92 8.15
C ALA A 27 -0.17 -4.83 7.39
N PHE A 28 -1.17 -5.57 7.84
CA PHE A 28 -2.48 -5.69 7.20
C PHE A 28 -3.22 -4.35 7.09
N ASP A 29 -3.07 -3.47 8.08
CA ASP A 29 -3.65 -2.12 8.03
C ASP A 29 -3.03 -1.29 6.88
N ARG A 30 -1.72 -1.43 6.63
CA ARG A 30 -1.06 -0.79 5.48
C ARG A 30 -1.52 -1.40 4.16
N VAL A 31 -1.75 -2.72 4.10
CA VAL A 31 -2.31 -3.36 2.90
C VAL A 31 -3.71 -2.80 2.62
N LYS A 32 -4.56 -2.71 3.64
CA LYS A 32 -5.89 -2.10 3.51
C LYS A 32 -5.81 -0.65 3.03
N GLN A 33 -4.86 0.12 3.56
CA GLN A 33 -4.65 1.51 3.16
C GLN A 33 -4.15 1.61 1.71
N LEU A 34 -3.20 0.76 1.30
CA LEU A 34 -2.75 0.67 -0.09
C LEU A 34 -3.93 0.42 -1.05
N LEU A 35 -4.78 -0.57 -0.74
CA LEU A 35 -5.95 -0.89 -1.56
C LEU A 35 -6.96 0.28 -1.63
N SER A 36 -7.04 1.10 -0.59
CA SER A 36 -7.95 2.25 -0.55
C SER A 36 -7.41 3.42 -1.39
N GLU A 37 -6.10 3.63 -1.37
CA GLU A 37 -5.46 4.76 -2.05
C GLU A 37 -5.11 4.47 -3.51
N THR A 38 -4.96 3.20 -3.89
CA THR A 38 -4.50 2.81 -5.22
C THR A 38 -5.56 2.07 -6.06
N MET A 39 -5.31 2.01 -7.36
CA MET A 39 -6.11 1.28 -8.34
C MET A 39 -5.19 0.56 -9.32
N ALA A 40 -5.49 -0.70 -9.58
CA ALA A 40 -4.76 -1.57 -10.51
C ALA A 40 -5.68 -2.71 -10.96
N ASP A 41 -5.41 -3.26 -12.15
CA ASP A 41 -6.09 -4.47 -12.64
C ASP A 41 -5.67 -5.69 -11.82
N VAL A 42 -4.41 -5.71 -11.36
CA VAL A 42 -3.81 -6.82 -10.62
C VAL A 42 -3.05 -6.30 -9.40
N TYR A 43 -3.29 -6.93 -8.25
CA TYR A 43 -2.47 -6.78 -7.06
C TYR A 43 -1.77 -8.10 -6.76
N ILE A 44 -0.47 -8.04 -6.58
CA ILE A 44 0.35 -9.18 -6.17
C ILE A 44 0.90 -8.85 -4.78
N ILE A 45 0.39 -9.58 -3.78
CA ILE A 45 0.74 -9.45 -2.37
C ILE A 45 1.65 -10.63 -2.02
N ALA A 46 2.97 -10.44 -2.08
CA ALA A 46 3.91 -11.55 -2.00
C ALA A 46 4.76 -11.50 -0.72
N GLY A 47 5.19 -12.68 -0.28
CA GLY A 47 6.29 -12.81 0.67
C GLY A 47 5.94 -12.39 2.09
N ASP A 48 6.34 -13.23 3.03
CA ASP A 48 6.27 -13.02 4.47
C ASP A 48 5.02 -12.24 4.88
N LEU A 49 3.85 -12.78 4.51
CA LEU A 49 2.56 -12.13 4.70
C LEU A 49 2.31 -11.85 6.19
N ILE A 50 2.88 -12.69 7.05
CA ILE A 50 2.83 -12.60 8.51
C ILE A 50 4.20 -12.28 9.13
N ASP A 51 4.17 -11.83 10.38
CA ASP A 51 5.33 -11.55 11.22
C ASP A 51 5.64 -12.68 12.23
N ILE A 52 4.66 -13.02 13.08
CA ILE A 52 4.78 -13.99 14.16
C ILE A 52 3.47 -14.78 14.34
N PRO A 53 3.51 -16.03 14.83
CA PRO A 53 2.32 -16.86 14.97
C PRO A 53 1.59 -16.66 16.30
N PHE A 54 1.81 -15.53 16.98
CA PHE A 54 1.18 -15.20 18.27
C PHE A 54 0.83 -13.72 18.35
N TYR A 55 -0.18 -13.38 19.16
CA TYR A 55 -0.53 -11.98 19.48
C TYR A 55 0.29 -11.38 20.63
N ASN A 56 1.06 -12.22 21.33
CA ASN A 56 1.80 -11.84 22.53
C ASN A 56 3.27 -12.20 22.35
N MET A 57 4.15 -11.20 22.50
CA MET A 57 5.59 -11.34 22.30
C MET A 57 6.24 -12.35 23.26
N ASN A 58 5.85 -12.36 24.54
CA ASN A 58 6.38 -13.34 25.51
C ASN A 58 6.04 -14.77 25.12
N THR A 59 4.86 -14.99 24.53
CA THR A 59 4.47 -16.32 24.03
C THR A 59 5.32 -16.72 22.81
N ALA A 60 5.59 -15.77 21.91
CA ALA A 60 6.47 -16.00 20.76
C ALA A 60 7.91 -16.33 21.17
N ILE A 61 8.46 -15.59 22.15
CA ILE A 61 9.79 -15.84 22.71
C ILE A 61 9.85 -17.24 23.35
N ASN A 62 8.90 -17.57 24.24
CA ASN A 62 8.86 -18.90 24.88
C ASN A 62 8.74 -20.04 23.85
N TYR A 63 7.96 -19.83 22.78
CA TYR A 63 7.84 -20.83 21.71
C TYR A 63 9.17 -21.00 20.95
N HIS A 64 9.82 -19.89 20.59
CA HIS A 64 11.12 -19.90 19.94
C HIS A 64 12.21 -20.59 20.78
N GLU A 65 12.24 -20.34 22.10
CA GLU A 65 13.16 -21.00 23.03
C GLU A 65 12.96 -22.52 23.05
N LEU A 66 11.70 -22.97 23.16
CA LEU A 66 11.36 -24.40 23.11
C LEU A 66 11.70 -25.02 21.74
N GLN A 67 11.41 -24.32 20.65
CA GLN A 67 11.76 -24.76 19.30
C GLN A 67 13.28 -24.93 19.14
N SER A 68 14.06 -23.97 19.65
CA SER A 68 15.53 -24.01 19.63
C SER A 68 16.07 -25.14 20.50
N TYR A 69 15.49 -25.37 21.68
CA TYR A 69 15.82 -26.49 22.57
C TYR A 69 15.63 -27.84 21.86
N PHE A 70 14.47 -28.06 21.24
CA PHE A 70 14.17 -29.30 20.54
C PHE A 70 14.95 -29.44 19.22
N HIS A 71 15.23 -28.35 18.52
CA HIS A 71 16.13 -28.36 17.38
C HIS A 71 17.53 -28.86 17.77
N GLY A 72 18.11 -28.32 18.85
CA GLY A 72 19.42 -28.75 19.35
C GLY A 72 19.43 -30.21 19.83
N LEU A 73 18.33 -30.68 20.43
CA LEU A 73 18.19 -32.10 20.80
C LEU A 73 18.08 -33.01 19.56
N ARG A 74 17.26 -32.64 18.56
CA ARG A 74 17.11 -33.35 17.29
C ARG A 74 18.45 -33.55 16.57
N VAL A 75 19.27 -32.50 16.51
CA VAL A 75 20.62 -32.55 15.91
C VAL A 75 21.55 -33.47 16.69
N ARG A 76 21.58 -33.37 18.03
CA ARG A 76 22.41 -34.27 18.87
C ARG A 76 22.03 -35.73 18.76
N MET A 77 20.78 -36.02 18.41
CA MET A 77 20.26 -37.38 18.22
C MET A 77 20.31 -37.84 16.75
N HIS A 78 20.89 -37.05 15.85
CA HIS A 78 21.01 -37.36 14.41
C HIS A 78 19.65 -37.62 13.72
N LYS A 79 18.64 -36.81 14.04
CA LYS A 79 17.26 -36.91 13.52
C LYS A 79 16.83 -35.72 12.66
N GLU A 80 17.76 -35.10 11.96
CA GLU A 80 17.52 -33.88 11.15
C GLU A 80 16.60 -34.11 9.93
N SER A 81 16.35 -35.36 9.55
CA SER A 81 15.41 -35.70 8.46
C SER A 81 13.93 -35.52 8.84
N MET A 82 13.62 -35.34 10.12
CA MET A 82 12.27 -35.14 10.65
C MET A 82 12.04 -33.66 10.96
N THR A 83 10.79 -33.18 10.89
CA THR A 83 10.47 -31.84 11.42
C THR A 83 10.64 -31.81 12.93
N ILE A 84 10.81 -30.62 13.52
CA ILE A 84 10.90 -30.50 14.99
C ILE A 84 9.62 -31.05 15.63
N GLU A 85 8.46 -30.80 15.04
CA GLU A 85 7.18 -31.31 15.54
C GLU A 85 7.13 -32.84 15.53
N ASP A 86 7.52 -33.49 14.41
CA ASP A 86 7.55 -34.96 14.34
C ASP A 86 8.56 -35.56 15.33
N PHE A 87 9.70 -34.88 15.52
CA PHE A 87 10.71 -35.30 16.49
C PHE A 87 10.20 -35.23 17.93
N VAL A 88 9.49 -34.15 18.30
CA VAL A 88 8.89 -34.02 19.63
C VAL A 88 7.78 -35.04 19.85
N ASP A 89 6.95 -35.28 18.84
CA ASP A 89 5.91 -36.31 18.88
C ASP A 89 6.54 -37.69 19.16
N GLU A 90 7.61 -38.06 18.45
CA GLU A 90 8.32 -39.32 18.67
C GLU A 90 9.02 -39.39 20.04
N LEU A 91 9.59 -38.27 20.50
CA LEU A 91 10.30 -38.18 21.77
C LEU A 91 9.37 -38.41 22.97
N LEU A 92 8.14 -37.89 22.89
CA LEU A 92 7.13 -38.06 23.94
C LEU A 92 6.56 -39.49 24.00
N ASP A 93 6.69 -40.26 22.92
CA ASP A 93 6.31 -41.68 22.89
C ASP A 93 7.40 -42.62 23.49
N MET A 94 8.59 -42.10 23.84
CA MET A 94 9.68 -42.92 24.37
C MET A 94 9.49 -43.28 25.86
N PRO A 95 9.76 -44.54 26.26
CA PRO A 95 9.71 -44.93 27.66
C PRO A 95 10.87 -44.31 28.45
N ASN A 96 10.61 -43.92 29.71
CA ASN A 96 11.58 -43.36 30.67
C ASN A 96 12.19 -41.99 30.28
N LEU A 97 11.41 -41.12 29.63
CA LEU A 97 11.78 -39.74 29.37
C LEU A 97 11.98 -38.97 30.69
N SER A 98 12.90 -38.00 30.73
CA SER A 98 13.03 -37.14 31.91
C SER A 98 11.83 -36.19 32.01
N THR A 99 11.41 -35.88 33.24
CA THR A 99 10.25 -35.00 33.51
C THR A 99 10.39 -33.64 32.83
N GLU A 100 11.60 -33.07 32.80
CA GLU A 100 11.86 -31.79 32.13
C GLU A 100 11.59 -31.84 30.62
N ILE A 101 12.01 -32.91 29.93
CA ILE A 101 11.79 -33.06 28.49
C ILE A 101 10.30 -33.28 28.21
N GLU A 102 9.62 -34.07 29.04
CA GLU A 102 8.18 -34.33 28.93
C GLU A 102 7.35 -33.05 29.08
N GLU A 103 7.65 -32.24 30.10
CA GLU A 103 6.99 -30.94 30.33
C GLU A 103 7.23 -29.97 29.18
N ASN A 104 8.49 -29.83 28.73
CA ASN A 104 8.84 -28.95 27.63
C ASN A 104 8.21 -29.41 26.30
N GLY A 105 8.15 -30.72 26.05
CA GLY A 105 7.60 -31.30 24.82
C GLY A 105 6.10 -31.09 24.74
N THR A 106 5.40 -31.36 25.85
CA THR A 106 3.97 -31.11 25.97
C THR A 106 3.65 -29.62 25.77
N LYS A 107 4.44 -28.72 26.37
CA LYS A 107 4.27 -27.27 26.22
C LYS A 107 4.51 -26.82 24.77
N TYR A 108 5.53 -27.39 24.10
CA TYR A 108 5.82 -27.11 22.70
C TYR A 108 4.69 -27.57 21.76
N GLN A 109 4.13 -28.76 21.96
CA GLN A 109 2.96 -29.22 21.20
C GLN A 109 1.76 -28.29 21.38
N GLN A 110 1.47 -27.87 22.61
CA GLN A 110 0.37 -26.93 22.89
C GLN A 110 0.56 -25.59 22.20
N TYR A 111 1.78 -25.03 22.24
CA TYR A 111 2.09 -23.80 21.52
C TYR A 111 2.01 -23.96 20.01
N THR A 112 2.44 -25.09 19.46
CA THR A 112 2.35 -25.38 18.02
C THR A 112 0.89 -25.43 17.54
N ILE A 113 -0.01 -26.05 18.32
CA ILE A 113 -1.46 -26.05 18.02
C ILE A 113 -2.03 -24.62 18.08
N ARG A 114 -1.62 -23.83 19.09
CA ARG A 114 -2.06 -22.44 19.23
C ARG A 114 -1.53 -21.57 18.09
N ALA A 115 -0.27 -21.72 17.71
CA ALA A 115 0.37 -21.03 16.59
C ALA A 115 -0.44 -21.24 15.31
N ARG A 116 -0.74 -22.49 14.95
CA ARG A 116 -1.58 -22.81 13.79
C ARG A 116 -2.91 -22.06 13.78
N ARG A 117 -3.61 -22.02 14.91
CA ARG A 117 -4.91 -21.32 15.00
C ARG A 117 -4.76 -19.82 14.78
N VAL A 118 -3.75 -19.19 15.38
CA VAL A 118 -3.49 -17.75 15.21
C VAL A 118 -3.12 -17.43 13.76
N LEU A 119 -2.26 -18.24 13.15
CA LEU A 119 -1.88 -18.11 11.74
C LEU A 119 -3.11 -18.15 10.83
N GLN A 120 -3.96 -19.16 10.97
CA GLN A 120 -5.20 -19.27 10.20
C GLN A 120 -6.13 -18.06 10.38
N GLN A 121 -6.22 -17.49 11.60
CA GLN A 121 -6.99 -16.28 11.83
C GLN A 121 -6.37 -15.06 11.16
N LYS A 122 -5.04 -14.91 11.20
CA LYS A 122 -4.33 -13.81 10.50
C LYS A 122 -4.59 -13.87 8.98
N TYR A 123 -4.50 -15.05 8.36
CA TYR A 123 -4.82 -15.22 6.94
C TYR A 123 -6.28 -14.90 6.62
N LYS A 124 -7.22 -15.23 7.52
CA LYS A 124 -8.63 -14.86 7.36
C LYS A 124 -8.82 -13.34 7.41
N VAL A 125 -8.10 -12.63 8.28
CA VAL A 125 -8.13 -11.16 8.31
C VAL A 125 -7.59 -10.58 7.02
N LEU A 126 -6.45 -11.08 6.52
CA LEU A 126 -5.90 -10.64 5.25
C LEU A 126 -6.86 -10.92 4.09
N GLU A 127 -7.46 -12.10 4.01
CA GLU A 127 -8.45 -12.44 2.98
C GLU A 127 -9.63 -11.47 2.95
N ASN A 128 -10.15 -11.09 4.13
CA ASN A 128 -11.22 -10.10 4.23
C ASN A 128 -10.79 -8.72 3.69
N ILE A 129 -9.52 -8.34 3.92
CA ILE A 129 -8.96 -7.07 3.41
C ILE A 129 -8.81 -7.14 1.88
N LEU A 130 -8.28 -8.23 1.34
CA LEU A 130 -8.11 -8.39 -0.11
C LEU A 130 -9.46 -8.44 -0.84
N SER A 131 -10.49 -8.99 -0.19
CA SER A 131 -11.86 -9.06 -0.72
C SER A 131 -12.57 -7.70 -0.85
N ILE A 132 -12.00 -6.62 -0.30
CA ILE A 132 -12.54 -5.26 -0.47
C ILE A 132 -12.53 -4.84 -1.94
N LYS A 133 -11.53 -5.27 -2.72
CA LYS A 133 -11.43 -5.01 -4.15
C LYS A 133 -12.01 -6.18 -4.95
N GLN A 134 -13.27 -6.05 -5.39
CA GLN A 134 -13.97 -7.15 -6.07
C GLN A 134 -13.59 -7.29 -7.56
N LYS A 135 -13.11 -6.22 -8.20
CA LYS A 135 -12.82 -6.20 -9.63
C LYS A 135 -11.37 -6.50 -9.98
N ALA A 136 -10.45 -6.10 -9.11
CA ALA A 136 -9.05 -6.35 -9.30
C ALA A 136 -8.74 -7.83 -9.04
N GLN A 137 -7.84 -8.40 -9.84
CA GLN A 137 -7.31 -9.72 -9.56
C GLN A 137 -6.31 -9.62 -8.41
N MET A 138 -6.58 -10.34 -7.32
CA MET A 138 -5.72 -10.34 -6.14
C MET A 138 -5.01 -11.68 -6.05
N PHE A 139 -3.69 -11.64 -6.02
CA PHE A 139 -2.86 -12.80 -5.82
C PHE A 139 -2.03 -12.68 -4.55
N ALA A 140 -1.84 -13.81 -3.87
CA ALA A 140 -1.02 -13.93 -2.68
C ALA A 140 0.08 -14.98 -2.91
N LEU A 141 1.32 -14.65 -2.55
CA LEU A 141 2.43 -15.61 -2.60
C LEU A 141 3.02 -15.78 -1.19
N PRO A 142 3.16 -17.01 -0.66
CA PRO A 142 3.78 -17.24 0.64
C PRO A 142 5.31 -17.01 0.59
N GLY A 143 5.86 -16.42 1.64
CA GLY A 143 7.30 -16.41 1.92
C GLY A 143 7.74 -17.51 2.89
N ASN A 144 8.87 -17.31 3.57
CA ASN A 144 9.41 -18.25 4.55
C ASN A 144 8.81 -18.11 5.94
N TYR A 145 8.09 -17.02 6.22
CA TYR A 145 7.28 -16.89 7.42
C TYR A 145 5.91 -17.54 7.27
N ASP A 146 5.49 -17.85 6.05
CA ASP A 146 4.11 -18.21 5.76
C ASP A 146 3.83 -19.70 5.79
N MET A 147 2.59 -20.03 6.19
CA MET A 147 2.04 -21.35 5.96
C MET A 147 1.79 -21.58 4.47
N ASP A 148 1.74 -22.85 4.08
CA ASP A 148 1.20 -23.25 2.77
C ASP A 148 -0.25 -22.77 2.61
N LEU A 149 -0.46 -21.81 1.70
CA LEU A 149 -1.70 -21.04 1.59
C LEU A 149 -2.89 -21.89 1.16
N LYS A 150 -2.66 -23.03 0.50
CA LYS A 150 -3.73 -23.99 0.15
C LYS A 150 -4.52 -24.49 1.35
N TYR A 151 -3.98 -24.38 2.56
CA TYR A 151 -4.64 -24.76 3.81
C TYR A 151 -5.19 -23.56 4.62
N THR A 152 -5.31 -22.39 3.97
CA THR A 152 -5.69 -21.13 4.61
C THR A 152 -6.89 -20.48 3.90
N ALA A 153 -7.35 -19.35 4.44
CA ALA A 153 -8.39 -18.55 3.78
C ALA A 153 -7.95 -17.97 2.43
N LEU A 154 -6.64 -17.86 2.17
CA LEU A 154 -6.06 -17.31 0.94
C LEU A 154 -5.94 -18.33 -0.21
N HIS A 155 -6.42 -19.56 -0.06
CA HIS A 155 -6.24 -20.64 -1.05
C HIS A 155 -6.70 -20.27 -2.47
N GLU A 156 -7.80 -19.51 -2.62
CA GLU A 156 -8.29 -19.04 -3.93
C GLU A 156 -7.40 -17.97 -4.58
N ARG A 157 -6.50 -17.36 -3.80
CA ARG A 157 -5.56 -16.32 -4.24
C ARG A 157 -4.12 -16.83 -4.32
N ASP A 158 -3.87 -18.08 -3.95
CA ASP A 158 -2.54 -18.65 -3.84
C ASP A 158 -1.85 -18.74 -5.21
N LEU A 159 -0.68 -18.12 -5.32
CA LEU A 159 0.18 -18.18 -6.50
C LEU A 159 1.23 -19.30 -6.43
N HIS A 160 1.53 -19.87 -5.26
CA HIS A 160 2.57 -20.89 -5.15
C HIS A 160 2.15 -22.16 -5.90
N LEU A 161 2.92 -22.53 -6.93
CA LEU A 161 2.60 -23.63 -7.86
C LEU A 161 1.30 -23.43 -8.65
N HIS A 162 0.83 -22.19 -8.74
CA HIS A 162 -0.33 -21.81 -9.52
C HIS A 162 0.04 -20.76 -10.57
N TRP A 163 -0.80 -20.65 -11.60
CA TRP A 163 -0.66 -19.66 -12.64
C TRP A 163 -2.02 -19.18 -13.11
N HIS A 164 -2.06 -17.94 -13.57
CA HIS A 164 -3.27 -17.27 -14.04
C HIS A 164 -2.99 -16.52 -15.34
N ASN A 165 -4.02 -16.39 -16.19
CA ASN A 165 -3.96 -15.57 -17.39
C ASN A 165 -4.68 -14.24 -17.13
N THR A 166 -4.01 -13.13 -17.45
CA THR A 166 -4.53 -11.78 -17.30
C THR A 166 -4.16 -10.95 -18.53
N LYS A 167 -5.15 -10.42 -19.27
CA LYS A 167 -4.92 -9.67 -20.53
C LYS A 167 -3.88 -10.33 -21.46
N ASN A 168 -3.94 -11.65 -21.63
CA ASN A 168 -3.02 -12.50 -22.42
C ASN A 168 -1.58 -12.65 -21.86
N LEU A 169 -1.32 -12.22 -20.63
CA LEU A 169 -0.10 -12.53 -19.89
C LEU A 169 -0.34 -13.67 -18.91
N LYS A 170 0.64 -14.55 -18.80
CA LYS A 170 0.66 -15.64 -17.84
C LYS A 170 1.52 -15.27 -16.64
N ILE A 171 0.89 -15.15 -15.50
CA ILE A 171 1.52 -14.87 -14.21
C ILE A 171 1.62 -16.19 -13.45
N ALA A 172 2.79 -16.58 -12.97
CA ALA A 172 2.99 -17.80 -12.20
C ALA A 172 3.87 -17.58 -10.98
N GLY A 173 3.59 -18.30 -9.89
CA GLY A 173 4.25 -18.09 -8.61
C GLY A 173 4.99 -19.30 -8.05
N TYR A 174 6.07 -19.03 -7.32
CA TYR A 174 6.72 -20.03 -6.46
C TYR A 174 7.22 -19.39 -5.15
N GLY A 175 6.44 -19.58 -4.09
CA GLY A 175 6.73 -19.10 -2.73
C GLY A 175 7.74 -19.94 -1.94
N GLY A 176 7.96 -19.53 -0.69
CA GLY A 176 9.00 -20.05 0.21
C GLY A 176 10.39 -19.50 -0.07
N ALA A 177 11.34 -19.77 0.83
CA ALA A 177 12.76 -19.46 0.67
C ALA A 177 13.64 -20.58 1.26
N ASP A 178 14.89 -20.64 0.83
CA ASP A 178 15.87 -21.65 1.26
C ASP A 178 16.50 -21.29 2.62
N ILE A 179 15.65 -21.09 3.62
CA ILE A 179 16.06 -20.68 4.96
C ILE A 179 15.14 -21.32 6.01
N TRP A 180 15.73 -21.71 7.14
CA TRP A 180 14.96 -22.05 8.33
C TRP A 180 14.51 -20.77 9.04
N THR A 181 13.20 -20.63 9.28
CA THR A 181 12.61 -19.48 9.98
C THR A 181 12.24 -19.85 11.42
N PRO A 182 13.06 -19.49 12.42
CA PRO A 182 12.73 -19.74 13.82
C PRO A 182 11.47 -18.97 14.24
N GLY A 183 10.71 -19.53 15.17
CA GLY A 183 9.47 -18.95 15.69
C GLY A 183 8.22 -19.32 14.90
N ILE A 184 8.36 -19.91 13.71
CA ILE A 184 7.23 -20.45 12.92
C ILE A 184 7.28 -22.00 12.96
N PRO A 185 6.13 -22.70 13.12
CA PRO A 185 6.14 -24.16 13.13
C PRO A 185 6.59 -24.75 11.78
N GLU A 186 7.62 -25.60 11.79
CA GLU A 186 8.32 -26.10 10.59
C GLU A 186 7.36 -26.93 9.70
N ARG A 187 6.48 -27.70 10.33
CA ARG A 187 5.47 -28.53 9.66
C ARG A 187 4.52 -27.74 8.73
N TYR A 188 4.28 -26.45 8.99
CA TYR A 188 3.27 -25.70 8.25
C TYR A 188 3.83 -24.79 7.16
N VAL A 189 5.13 -24.49 7.19
CA VAL A 189 5.77 -23.60 6.23
C VAL A 189 5.87 -24.25 4.85
N VAL A 190 5.84 -23.42 3.80
CA VAL A 190 6.13 -23.87 2.44
C VAL A 190 7.57 -24.40 2.36
N ARG A 191 7.71 -25.70 2.07
CA ARG A 191 9.02 -26.32 1.87
C ARG A 191 9.59 -25.88 0.52
N TYR A 192 10.63 -25.05 0.56
CA TYR A 192 11.30 -24.59 -0.65
C TYR A 192 12.13 -25.71 -1.29
N GLN A 193 11.72 -26.19 -2.47
CA GLN A 193 12.48 -27.18 -3.26
C GLN A 193 13.18 -26.56 -4.46
N GLY A 194 13.23 -25.22 -4.52
CA GLY A 194 13.94 -24.47 -5.55
C GLY A 194 15.47 -24.45 -5.39
N SER A 195 16.01 -24.94 -4.26
CA SER A 195 17.45 -25.04 -4.00
C SER A 195 18.09 -26.32 -4.54
N VAL A 196 17.29 -27.34 -4.90
CA VAL A 196 17.79 -28.56 -5.54
C VAL A 196 18.42 -28.21 -6.90
N PRO A 197 19.62 -28.72 -7.25
CA PRO A 197 20.21 -28.42 -8.56
C PRO A 197 19.27 -28.83 -9.71
N PHE A 198 19.01 -27.90 -10.63
CA PHE A 198 17.98 -28.07 -11.66
C PHE A 198 18.35 -29.14 -12.70
N GLU A 199 19.66 -29.42 -12.87
CA GLU A 199 20.21 -30.47 -13.73
C GLU A 199 19.78 -31.87 -13.28
N THR A 200 19.40 -32.03 -12.02
CA THR A 200 18.92 -33.32 -11.49
C THR A 200 17.50 -33.66 -11.94
N GLY A 201 16.77 -32.70 -12.53
CA GLY A 201 15.36 -32.85 -12.89
C GLY A 201 14.40 -32.92 -11.70
N ARG A 202 14.89 -32.68 -10.47
CA ARG A 202 14.08 -32.71 -9.23
C ARG A 202 13.75 -31.33 -8.65
N ASN A 203 14.24 -30.25 -9.26
CA ASN A 203 13.91 -28.89 -8.83
C ASN A 203 12.45 -28.57 -9.19
N GLU A 204 11.60 -28.49 -8.16
CA GLU A 204 10.15 -28.32 -8.30
C GLU A 204 9.79 -27.00 -9.01
N MET A 205 10.38 -25.89 -8.56
CA MET A 205 10.19 -24.56 -9.15
C MET A 205 10.55 -24.54 -10.64
N TYR A 206 11.73 -25.05 -10.99
CA TYR A 206 12.22 -25.08 -12.37
C TYR A 206 11.30 -25.94 -13.25
N ASN A 207 10.91 -27.12 -12.77
CA ASN A 207 10.01 -28.01 -13.49
C ASN A 207 8.63 -27.39 -13.68
N PHE A 208 8.10 -26.73 -12.65
CA PHE A 208 6.84 -26.01 -12.69
C PHE A 208 6.88 -24.90 -13.76
N PHE A 209 7.87 -24.01 -13.72
CA PHE A 209 7.99 -22.95 -14.72
C PHE A 209 8.24 -23.50 -16.13
N LYS A 210 9.00 -24.59 -16.29
CA LYS A 210 9.18 -25.24 -17.61
C LYS A 210 7.88 -25.77 -18.20
N ALA A 211 6.98 -26.28 -17.36
CA ALA A 211 5.66 -26.73 -17.78
C ALA A 211 4.73 -25.55 -18.11
N VAL A 212 4.73 -24.52 -17.26
CA VAL A 212 3.80 -23.38 -17.35
C VAL A 212 4.20 -22.38 -18.42
N LYS A 213 5.50 -22.09 -18.58
CA LYS A 213 6.06 -21.04 -19.45
C LYS A 213 5.43 -19.67 -19.18
N PRO A 214 5.66 -19.08 -17.99
CA PRO A 214 5.09 -17.79 -17.61
C PRO A 214 5.73 -16.62 -18.35
N ASP A 215 4.96 -15.54 -18.49
CA ASP A 215 5.44 -14.23 -18.91
C ASP A 215 5.99 -13.44 -17.73
N ILE A 216 5.32 -13.54 -16.58
CA ILE A 216 5.68 -12.90 -15.33
C ILE A 216 5.84 -13.98 -14.27
N ILE A 217 7.00 -14.00 -13.62
CA ILE A 217 7.29 -14.86 -12.47
C ILE A 217 7.18 -14.04 -11.20
N VAL A 218 6.51 -14.60 -10.19
CA VAL A 218 6.54 -14.08 -8.82
C VAL A 218 7.21 -15.13 -7.94
N SER A 219 8.29 -14.78 -7.24
CA SER A 219 8.95 -15.69 -6.30
C SER A 219 9.33 -14.94 -5.04
N HIS A 220 9.27 -15.58 -3.87
CA HIS A 220 9.79 -14.92 -2.66
C HIS A 220 11.32 -14.87 -2.71
N GLN A 221 11.94 -16.02 -3.00
CA GLN A 221 13.39 -16.14 -3.19
C GLN A 221 13.86 -15.35 -4.43
N PRO A 222 14.84 -14.44 -4.29
CA PRO A 222 15.46 -13.76 -5.43
C PRO A 222 16.18 -14.72 -6.39
N ALA A 223 16.44 -14.25 -7.61
CA ALA A 223 17.30 -14.94 -8.56
C ALA A 223 18.78 -14.75 -8.19
N HIS A 224 19.61 -15.77 -8.39
CA HIS A 224 21.03 -15.67 -8.04
C HIS A 224 21.74 -14.51 -8.74
N GLY A 225 22.44 -13.68 -7.94
CA GLY A 225 23.17 -12.50 -8.38
C GLY A 225 22.29 -11.30 -8.76
N ILE A 226 21.00 -11.34 -8.44
CA ILE A 226 20.02 -10.26 -8.68
C ILE A 226 19.24 -10.01 -7.39
N HIS A 227 19.44 -8.84 -6.75
CA HIS A 227 18.69 -8.44 -5.55
C HIS A 227 18.74 -9.50 -4.43
N ASP A 228 19.90 -10.13 -4.25
CA ASP A 228 20.07 -11.35 -3.44
C ASP A 228 21.28 -11.30 -2.48
N ARG A 229 21.92 -10.14 -2.32
CA ARG A 229 23.02 -10.00 -1.37
C ARG A 229 22.52 -9.80 0.05
N VAL A 230 22.88 -10.76 0.88
CA VAL A 230 22.78 -10.63 2.33
C VAL A 230 24.14 -10.20 2.88
N ASN A 231 24.15 -9.12 3.66
CA ASN A 231 25.35 -8.67 4.37
C ASN A 231 25.97 -9.84 5.14
N GLN A 232 27.28 -10.05 5.00
CA GLN A 232 28.08 -11.15 5.58
C GLN A 232 27.98 -12.53 4.89
N PHE A 233 26.88 -12.86 4.20
CA PHE A 233 26.68 -14.18 3.59
C PHE A 233 26.86 -14.21 2.07
N GLY A 234 26.87 -13.05 1.41
CA GLY A 234 27.01 -12.97 -0.05
C GLY A 234 25.67 -13.20 -0.75
N THR A 235 25.70 -13.84 -1.92
CA THR A 235 24.51 -14.10 -2.75
C THR A 235 23.72 -15.30 -2.23
N SER A 236 22.44 -15.10 -1.91
CA SER A 236 21.53 -16.15 -1.42
C SER A 236 20.50 -16.59 -2.47
N GLY A 237 20.44 -15.95 -3.63
CA GLY A 237 19.40 -16.16 -4.63
C GLY A 237 19.48 -17.51 -5.32
N SER A 238 18.37 -17.95 -5.90
CA SER A 238 18.21 -19.24 -6.57
C SER A 238 18.91 -19.28 -7.93
N PRO A 239 19.90 -20.18 -8.13
CA PRO A 239 20.55 -20.36 -9.42
C PRO A 239 19.59 -20.93 -10.48
N ALA A 240 18.65 -21.78 -10.06
CA ALA A 240 17.65 -22.36 -10.95
C ALA A 240 16.68 -21.31 -11.49
N LEU A 241 16.26 -20.35 -10.64
CA LEU A 241 15.39 -19.24 -11.07
C LEU A 241 16.13 -18.35 -12.06
N ARG A 242 17.38 -17.99 -11.73
CA ARG A 242 18.23 -17.20 -12.63
C ARG A 242 18.40 -17.87 -13.99
N HIS A 243 18.79 -19.15 -13.99
CA HIS A 243 18.96 -19.93 -15.21
C HIS A 243 17.66 -20.02 -16.03
N TYR A 244 16.51 -20.19 -15.38
CA TYR A 244 15.23 -20.22 -16.08
C TYR A 244 14.95 -18.90 -16.79
N CYS A 245 15.04 -17.77 -16.09
CA CYS A 245 14.76 -16.44 -16.66
C CYS A 245 15.72 -16.10 -17.82
N ASP A 246 17.02 -16.37 -17.67
CA ASP A 246 18.01 -16.09 -18.72
C ASP A 246 17.75 -16.87 -20.03
N ASN A 247 17.10 -18.04 -19.95
CA ASN A 247 16.94 -18.97 -21.06
C ASN A 247 15.49 -19.09 -21.59
N ASN A 248 14.55 -18.32 -21.04
CA ASN A 248 13.14 -18.36 -21.43
C ASN A 248 12.61 -16.94 -21.65
N PRO A 249 11.52 -16.74 -22.42
CA PRO A 249 11.01 -15.41 -22.75
C PRO A 249 10.18 -14.81 -21.60
N VAL A 250 10.77 -14.75 -20.40
CA VAL A 250 10.19 -14.12 -19.19
C VAL A 250 10.38 -12.61 -19.30
N VAL A 251 9.29 -11.87 -19.23
CA VAL A 251 9.29 -10.40 -19.29
C VAL A 251 9.75 -9.83 -17.94
N MET A 252 9.25 -10.41 -16.84
CA MET A 252 9.46 -9.87 -15.50
C MET A 252 9.56 -10.95 -14.43
N CYS A 253 10.43 -10.73 -13.45
CA CYS A 253 10.59 -11.56 -12.26
C CYS A 253 10.47 -10.67 -11.01
N LEU A 254 9.39 -10.86 -10.26
CA LEU A 254 9.03 -10.10 -9.06
C LEU A 254 9.48 -10.87 -7.81
N THR A 255 10.32 -10.26 -6.99
CA THR A 255 10.94 -10.92 -5.81
C THR A 255 10.90 -10.09 -4.53
N GLY A 256 11.14 -10.74 -3.38
CA GLY A 256 11.21 -10.12 -2.05
C GLY A 256 12.38 -10.68 -1.23
N HIS A 257 12.14 -10.97 0.04
CA HIS A 257 13.01 -11.69 1.00
C HIS A 257 14.28 -10.94 1.44
N VAL A 258 15.08 -10.42 0.50
CA VAL A 258 16.33 -9.71 0.81
C VAL A 258 16.08 -8.21 0.78
N HIS A 259 15.61 -7.66 1.91
CA HIS A 259 15.12 -6.27 2.00
C HIS A 259 16.16 -5.22 1.66
N MET A 260 17.43 -5.50 1.94
CA MET A 260 18.54 -4.55 1.76
C MET A 260 19.11 -4.53 0.33
N ASP A 261 18.84 -5.56 -0.47
CA ASP A 261 19.27 -5.63 -1.86
C ASP A 261 18.03 -5.59 -2.76
N TRP A 262 17.56 -4.37 -3.01
CA TRP A 262 16.31 -4.06 -3.69
C TRP A 262 16.59 -3.27 -4.97
N GLY A 263 15.55 -3.04 -5.77
CA GLY A 263 15.60 -2.14 -6.92
C GLY A 263 15.06 -2.74 -8.21
N PHE A 264 15.38 -2.04 -9.29
CA PHE A 264 15.17 -2.45 -10.67
C PHE A 264 16.49 -2.97 -11.25
N GLN A 265 16.45 -4.13 -11.89
CA GLN A 265 17.59 -4.62 -12.68
C GLN A 265 17.11 -5.31 -13.95
N MET A 266 17.63 -4.89 -15.10
CA MET A 266 17.50 -5.65 -16.34
C MET A 266 18.68 -6.63 -16.44
N SER A 267 18.40 -7.91 -16.61
CA SER A 267 19.42 -8.91 -16.96
C SER A 267 18.95 -9.73 -18.14
N GLU A 268 19.81 -9.86 -19.16
CA GLU A 268 19.46 -10.40 -20.47
C GLU A 268 18.22 -9.69 -21.07
N LYS A 269 17.04 -10.30 -20.95
CA LYS A 269 15.75 -9.77 -21.45
C LYS A 269 14.66 -9.73 -20.37
N THR A 270 15.02 -10.02 -19.12
CA THR A 270 14.09 -10.07 -18.00
C THR A 270 14.32 -8.91 -17.06
N ILE A 271 13.23 -8.24 -16.70
CA ILE A 271 13.22 -7.20 -15.66
C ILE A 271 13.05 -7.87 -14.31
N TYR A 272 13.94 -7.57 -13.38
CA TYR A 272 13.87 -8.01 -12.00
C TYR A 272 13.48 -6.84 -11.12
N LEU A 273 12.52 -7.07 -10.22
CA LEU A 273 12.02 -6.07 -9.30
C LEU A 273 11.98 -6.66 -7.89
N ASN A 274 12.67 -6.01 -6.96
CA ASN A 274 12.50 -6.21 -5.52
C ASN A 274 12.15 -4.86 -4.88
N PRO A 275 10.96 -4.68 -4.26
CA PRO A 275 10.56 -3.40 -3.72
C PRO A 275 11.15 -3.09 -2.34
N SER A 276 11.93 -4.00 -1.73
CA SER A 276 12.20 -3.98 -0.28
C SER A 276 10.95 -4.31 0.55
N ASN A 277 11.00 -4.08 1.86
CA ASN A 277 9.92 -4.48 2.78
C ASN A 277 8.71 -3.54 2.75
N PHE A 278 7.51 -4.13 2.60
CA PHE A 278 6.26 -3.39 2.76
C PHE A 278 5.87 -3.24 4.24
N GLY A 279 6.04 -4.29 5.03
CA GLY A 279 5.92 -4.27 6.48
C GLY A 279 7.10 -3.59 7.16
N GLU A 280 6.97 -3.31 8.46
CA GLU A 280 8.12 -2.91 9.27
C GLU A 280 8.93 -4.16 9.66
N VAL A 281 10.25 -4.05 9.62
CA VAL A 281 11.14 -5.18 9.88
C VAL A 281 12.15 -4.85 10.97
N THR A 282 12.39 -5.80 11.86
CA THR A 282 13.42 -5.65 12.88
C THR A 282 14.78 -5.94 12.25
N THR A 283 15.66 -4.95 12.25
CA THR A 283 17.04 -5.05 11.75
C THR A 283 17.93 -5.87 12.69
N LEU A 284 19.07 -6.34 12.18
CA LEU A 284 20.06 -7.09 12.96
C LEU A 284 20.63 -6.31 14.16
N THR A 285 20.56 -4.98 14.14
CA THR A 285 21.00 -4.10 15.24
C THR A 285 19.91 -3.88 16.30
N GLY A 286 18.73 -4.49 16.12
CA GLY A 286 17.57 -4.31 16.99
C GLY A 286 16.76 -3.04 16.72
N GLY A 287 17.14 -2.23 15.72
CA GLY A 287 16.33 -1.12 15.22
C GLY A 287 15.19 -1.61 14.33
N VAL A 288 14.19 -0.76 14.09
CA VAL A 288 13.10 -1.03 13.15
C VAL A 288 13.41 -0.33 11.83
N ALA A 289 13.44 -1.06 10.73
CA ALA A 289 13.44 -0.51 9.39
C ALA A 289 12.00 -0.25 8.96
N GLU A 290 11.75 0.99 8.52
CA GLU A 290 10.45 1.38 8.01
C GLU A 290 10.14 0.65 6.70
N GLY A 291 8.85 0.52 6.41
CA GLY A 291 8.36 -0.15 5.20
C GLY A 291 7.48 0.76 4.35
N GLY A 292 6.57 0.13 3.62
CA GLY A 292 5.60 0.77 2.75
C GLY A 292 6.04 0.80 1.29
N PHE A 293 7.18 0.20 0.94
CA PHE A 293 7.72 0.25 -0.42
C PHE A 293 7.02 -0.72 -1.38
N PHE A 294 6.80 -0.28 -2.62
CA PHE A 294 6.13 -1.08 -3.64
C PHE A 294 6.42 -0.61 -5.07
N TYR A 295 6.02 -1.41 -6.06
CA TYR A 295 6.02 -1.01 -7.46
C TYR A 295 4.61 -0.85 -8.02
N THR A 296 4.43 0.17 -8.86
CA THR A 296 3.36 0.21 -9.87
C THR A 296 3.99 -0.07 -11.22
N ILE A 297 3.43 -1.02 -11.96
CA ILE A 297 3.95 -1.48 -13.25
C ILE A 297 2.85 -1.29 -14.28
N GLU A 298 3.21 -0.69 -15.40
CA GLU A 298 2.31 -0.42 -16.52
C GLU A 298 2.79 -1.16 -17.76
N MET A 299 1.89 -1.93 -18.36
CA MET A 299 2.19 -2.81 -19.48
C MET A 299 1.16 -2.65 -20.60
N ASP A 300 1.65 -2.69 -21.84
CA ASP A 300 0.83 -2.90 -23.03
C ASP A 300 1.18 -4.28 -23.63
N GLY A 301 0.28 -5.23 -23.45
CA GLY A 301 0.55 -6.64 -23.73
C GLY A 301 1.82 -7.11 -23.01
N ARG A 302 2.83 -7.59 -23.75
CA ARG A 302 4.13 -8.04 -23.19
C ARG A 302 5.15 -6.92 -23.03
N LYS A 303 4.85 -5.69 -23.46
CA LYS A 303 5.76 -4.54 -23.36
C LYS A 303 5.52 -3.84 -22.03
N VAL A 304 6.59 -3.60 -21.29
CA VAL A 304 6.56 -2.77 -20.09
C VAL A 304 6.79 -1.32 -20.51
N GLU A 305 5.79 -0.47 -20.29
CA GLU A 305 5.86 0.96 -20.65
C GLU A 305 6.55 1.77 -19.56
N LYS A 306 6.15 1.55 -18.30
CA LYS A 306 6.63 2.30 -17.15
C LYS A 306 6.60 1.46 -15.89
N ILE A 307 7.62 1.61 -15.04
CA ILE A 307 7.64 1.08 -13.68
C ILE A 307 7.90 2.26 -12.75
N ILE A 308 7.15 2.35 -11.65
CA ILE A 308 7.28 3.41 -10.67
C ILE A 308 7.53 2.75 -9.32
N PHE A 309 8.69 3.02 -8.73
CA PHE A 309 8.98 2.69 -7.34
C PHE A 309 8.32 3.70 -6.43
N ARG A 310 7.56 3.23 -5.44
CA ARG A 310 6.70 4.03 -4.59
C ARG A 310 6.84 3.65 -3.14
N LYS A 311 6.38 4.53 -2.25
CA LYS A 311 6.23 4.25 -0.83
C LYS A 311 4.89 4.77 -0.31
N LEU A 312 4.20 3.93 0.45
CA LEU A 312 3.02 4.30 1.24
C LEU A 312 3.47 4.82 2.60
N VAL A 313 3.18 6.08 2.87
CA VAL A 313 3.42 6.76 4.16
C VAL A 313 2.07 7.20 4.68
N GLU A 314 1.64 6.63 5.82
CA GLU A 314 0.30 6.81 6.35
C GLU A 314 -0.78 6.54 5.29
N ASP A 315 -1.51 7.57 4.85
CA ASP A 315 -2.55 7.50 3.82
C ASP A 315 -2.11 8.04 2.43
N ARG A 316 -0.80 8.21 2.21
CA ARG A 316 -0.25 8.84 1.00
C ARG A 316 0.75 7.97 0.27
N VAL A 317 0.65 8.01 -1.06
CA VAL A 317 1.56 7.29 -1.96
C VAL A 317 2.55 8.28 -2.55
N HIS A 318 3.82 8.15 -2.15
CA HIS A 318 4.94 8.92 -2.68
C HIS A 318 5.59 8.16 -3.84
N ASP A 319 5.79 8.84 -4.97
CA ASP A 319 6.58 8.32 -6.08
C ASP A 319 8.06 8.59 -5.80
N ILE A 320 8.89 7.54 -5.82
CA ILE A 320 10.31 7.62 -5.47
C ILE A 320 11.18 7.64 -6.73
N ALA A 321 10.96 6.72 -7.66
CA ALA A 321 11.74 6.63 -8.89
C ALA A 321 10.88 6.09 -10.05
N ASP A 322 11.02 6.71 -11.22
CA ASP A 322 10.42 6.24 -12.47
C ASP A 322 11.48 5.47 -13.27
N TYR A 323 11.10 4.31 -13.81
CA TYR A 323 11.88 3.54 -14.78
C TYR A 323 11.11 3.45 -16.10
N TYR A 324 11.74 3.86 -17.18
CA TYR A 324 11.13 3.88 -18.50
C TYR A 324 12.18 3.66 -19.60
N LEU A 325 11.71 3.26 -20.78
CA LEU A 325 12.56 3.09 -21.96
C LEU A 325 12.78 4.45 -22.64
N HIS A 326 14.04 4.81 -22.83
CA HIS A 326 14.44 5.95 -23.63
C HIS A 326 15.53 5.53 -24.61
N ASN A 327 15.29 5.69 -25.92
CA ASN A 327 16.19 5.24 -27.00
C ASN A 327 16.61 3.76 -26.87
N GLY A 328 15.69 2.89 -26.46
CA GLY A 328 15.93 1.45 -26.32
C GLY A 328 16.73 1.04 -25.07
N GLN A 329 17.05 1.98 -24.18
CA GLN A 329 17.71 1.71 -22.90
C GLN A 329 16.80 2.11 -21.74
N TRP A 330 16.81 1.32 -20.67
CA TRP A 330 16.14 1.69 -19.43
C TRP A 330 16.84 2.86 -18.77
N ARG A 331 16.06 3.86 -18.37
CA ARG A 331 16.50 5.02 -17.61
C ARG A 331 15.79 5.04 -16.27
N GLU A 332 16.55 5.37 -15.23
CA GLU A 332 16.02 5.70 -13.90
C GLU A 332 15.96 7.23 -13.79
N SER A 333 14.82 7.73 -13.33
CA SER A 333 14.62 9.13 -12.97
C SER A 333 14.16 9.19 -11.52
N LEU A 334 14.99 9.76 -10.66
CA LEU A 334 14.65 9.94 -9.24
C LEU A 334 13.64 11.07 -9.09
N VAL A 335 12.49 10.75 -8.50
CA VAL A 335 11.41 11.70 -8.18
C VAL A 335 11.62 12.23 -6.76
N ASP A 336 11.84 11.32 -5.80
CA ASP A 336 12.16 11.65 -4.41
C ASP A 336 13.56 11.14 -4.05
N THR A 337 14.54 12.02 -4.23
CA THR A 337 15.95 11.70 -3.99
C THR A 337 16.23 11.45 -2.50
N GLU A 338 15.50 12.09 -1.60
CA GLU A 338 15.74 12.00 -0.17
C GLU A 338 15.31 10.64 0.38
N ARG A 339 14.07 10.21 0.08
CA ARG A 339 13.58 8.87 0.46
C ARG A 339 14.37 7.76 -0.22
N TYR A 340 14.71 7.92 -1.51
CA TYR A 340 15.56 6.96 -2.22
C TYR A 340 16.93 6.79 -1.55
N THR A 341 17.59 7.90 -1.23
CA THR A 341 18.91 7.88 -0.58
C THR A 341 18.84 7.31 0.83
N ALA A 342 17.79 7.65 1.61
CA ALA A 342 17.59 7.11 2.94
C ALA A 342 17.44 5.58 2.93
N LEU A 343 16.61 5.04 2.04
CA LEU A 343 16.46 3.59 1.88
C LEU A 343 17.78 2.93 1.45
N LYS A 344 18.49 3.52 0.48
CA LYS A 344 19.79 3.01 0.00
C LYS A 344 20.85 2.98 1.10
N GLU A 345 20.79 3.92 2.04
CA GLU A 345 21.69 3.98 3.21
C GLU A 345 21.19 3.14 4.40
N GLY A 346 20.04 2.46 4.29
CA GLY A 346 19.45 1.68 5.37
C GLY A 346 18.99 2.54 6.55
N ARG A 347 18.57 3.79 6.31
CA ARG A 347 18.09 4.72 7.33
C ARG A 347 16.60 4.98 7.15
N ASN A 348 15.87 5.07 8.27
CA ASN A 348 14.50 5.55 8.23
C ASN A 348 14.46 7.05 7.86
N PHE A 349 13.51 7.39 7.01
CA PHE A 349 13.17 8.74 6.60
C PHE A 349 11.90 9.22 7.33
N ASP A 350 10.79 8.52 7.17
CA ASP A 350 9.46 8.95 7.62
C ASP A 350 9.18 8.61 9.10
N MET A 351 9.80 7.55 9.65
CA MET A 351 9.67 7.26 11.10
C MET A 351 10.28 8.32 12.03
N LYS A 352 11.03 9.30 11.48
CA LYS A 352 11.62 10.41 12.25
C LYS A 352 10.64 11.55 12.51
N GLU A 353 9.55 11.64 11.76
CA GLU A 353 8.56 12.68 11.96
C GLU A 353 7.70 12.35 13.19
N THR A 354 7.62 13.27 14.14
CA THR A 354 6.56 13.24 15.15
C THR A 354 5.23 13.16 14.41
N LYS A 355 4.49 12.04 14.56
CA LYS A 355 3.16 11.87 13.98
C LYS A 355 2.34 13.13 14.21
N TYR A 356 2.09 13.84 13.13
CA TYR A 356 1.36 15.09 13.19
C TYR A 356 -0.11 14.78 13.50
N SER A 357 -0.55 15.25 14.65
CA SER A 357 -1.96 15.17 15.01
C SER A 357 -2.67 16.37 14.39
N HIS A 358 -3.40 16.16 13.29
CA HIS A 358 -4.33 17.16 12.77
C HIS A 358 -5.29 17.65 13.86
N ILE A 359 -5.92 18.80 13.62
CA ILE A 359 -7.03 19.27 14.46
C ILE A 359 -8.14 18.19 14.57
N PRO A 360 -8.82 18.08 15.73
CA PRO A 360 -9.78 17.00 15.98
C PRO A 360 -10.87 16.84 14.91
N GLU A 361 -11.35 17.96 14.36
CA GLU A 361 -12.32 18.03 13.27
C GLU A 361 -11.85 17.27 12.02
N VAL A 362 -10.58 17.43 11.64
CA VAL A 362 -9.96 16.80 10.46
C VAL A 362 -9.70 15.32 10.71
N GLN A 363 -9.22 14.96 11.91
CA GLN A 363 -9.00 13.55 12.26
C GLN A 363 -10.29 12.76 12.15
N LEU A 364 -11.37 13.29 12.74
CA LEU A 364 -12.67 12.64 12.72
C LEU A 364 -13.23 12.52 11.30
N TYR A 365 -13.07 13.56 10.47
CA TYR A 365 -13.42 13.50 9.05
C TYR A 365 -12.64 12.40 8.32
N ASN A 366 -11.32 12.32 8.50
CA ASN A 366 -10.48 11.35 7.82
C ASN A 366 -10.80 9.92 8.25
N GLU A 367 -11.09 9.67 9.52
CA GLU A 367 -11.54 8.36 10.00
C GLU A 367 -12.87 7.93 9.35
N ILE A 368 -13.83 8.86 9.20
CA ILE A 368 -15.10 8.58 8.53
C ILE A 368 -14.89 8.38 7.02
N LYS A 369 -14.06 9.22 6.39
CA LYS A 369 -13.68 9.12 4.98
C LYS A 369 -13.06 7.76 4.67
N GLN A 370 -12.10 7.32 5.48
CA GLN A 370 -11.46 6.02 5.35
C GLN A 370 -12.47 4.88 5.45
N PHE A 371 -13.45 4.97 6.35
CA PHE A 371 -14.53 3.98 6.40
C PHE A 371 -15.33 3.92 5.10
N TYR A 372 -15.80 5.06 4.59
CA TYR A 372 -16.59 5.07 3.35
C TYR A 372 -15.79 4.57 2.14
N ARG A 373 -14.49 4.88 2.05
CA ARG A 373 -13.61 4.40 0.97
C ARG A 373 -13.45 2.89 0.94
N THR A 374 -13.69 2.18 2.04
CA THR A 374 -13.73 0.71 2.02
C THR A 374 -14.88 0.14 1.18
N PHE A 375 -15.86 0.97 0.81
CA PHE A 375 -16.98 0.60 -0.05
C PHE A 375 -16.94 1.37 -1.37
N GLN A 376 -15.73 1.61 -1.88
CA GLN A 376 -15.54 2.38 -3.09
C GLN A 376 -16.33 1.81 -4.27
N THR A 377 -17.10 2.65 -4.97
CA THR A 377 -17.92 2.25 -6.11
C THR A 377 -17.12 2.21 -7.41
N GLU A 378 -17.61 1.42 -8.37
CA GLU A 378 -17.08 1.37 -9.74
C GLU A 378 -17.07 2.76 -10.38
N GLU A 379 -18.15 3.51 -10.17
CA GLU A 379 -18.28 4.86 -10.70
C GLU A 379 -17.23 5.82 -10.14
N THR A 380 -16.73 5.59 -8.91
CA THR A 380 -15.59 6.35 -8.38
C THR A 380 -14.29 5.89 -9.04
N GLU A 381 -14.08 4.58 -9.20
CA GLU A 381 -12.88 4.05 -9.87
C GLU A 381 -12.73 4.63 -11.29
N GLU A 382 -13.79 4.59 -12.11
CA GLU A 382 -13.77 5.17 -13.47
C GLU A 382 -13.39 6.66 -13.49
N ARG A 383 -13.87 7.43 -12.51
CA ARG A 383 -13.61 8.88 -12.41
C ARG A 383 -12.17 9.15 -12.01
N LEU A 384 -11.65 8.41 -11.03
CA LEU A 384 -10.26 8.51 -10.60
C LEU A 384 -9.32 8.12 -11.73
N GLU A 385 -9.61 7.04 -12.46
CA GLU A 385 -8.84 6.62 -13.64
C GLU A 385 -8.82 7.73 -14.69
N LYS A 386 -9.98 8.33 -14.98
CA LYS A 386 -10.06 9.43 -15.94
C LYS A 386 -9.23 10.65 -15.51
N LEU A 387 -9.21 10.98 -14.22
CA LEU A 387 -8.37 12.07 -13.69
C LEU A 387 -6.88 11.74 -13.74
N GLU A 388 -6.48 10.50 -13.49
CA GLU A 388 -5.10 10.06 -13.68
C GLU A 388 -4.68 10.12 -15.16
N GLN A 389 -5.56 9.73 -16.08
CA GLN A 389 -5.32 9.85 -17.54
C GLN A 389 -5.13 11.32 -17.95
N ILE A 390 -5.93 12.24 -17.38
CA ILE A 390 -5.79 13.68 -17.59
C ILE A 390 -4.44 14.18 -17.07
N ALA A 391 -4.05 13.78 -15.86
CA ALA A 391 -2.78 14.19 -15.28
C ALA A 391 -1.59 13.76 -16.15
N ARG A 392 -1.60 12.52 -16.66
CA ARG A 392 -0.59 12.01 -17.60
C ARG A 392 -0.57 12.77 -18.92
N LEU A 393 -1.75 13.02 -19.50
CA LEU A 393 -1.89 13.80 -20.73
C LEU A 393 -1.23 15.17 -20.58
N ILE A 394 -1.43 15.84 -19.44
CA ILE A 394 -0.87 17.17 -19.19
C ILE A 394 0.64 17.10 -18.98
N GLU A 395 1.13 16.13 -18.21
CA GLU A 395 2.56 15.88 -18.00
C GLU A 395 3.30 15.66 -19.34
N GLU A 396 2.74 14.84 -20.23
CA GLU A 396 3.37 14.50 -21.51
C GLU A 396 3.23 15.59 -22.58
N SER A 397 2.06 16.22 -22.68
CA SER A 397 1.76 17.14 -23.81
C SER A 397 2.09 18.60 -23.53
N VAL A 398 2.11 19.00 -22.27
CA VAL A 398 2.33 20.40 -21.85
C VAL A 398 3.62 20.55 -21.06
N HIS A 399 4.25 19.43 -20.64
CA HIS A 399 5.32 19.45 -19.63
C HIS A 399 4.91 20.26 -18.40
N GLY A 400 3.62 20.21 -18.08
CA GLY A 400 3.01 21.01 -17.02
C GLY A 400 2.95 20.22 -15.73
N ASP A 401 3.49 20.80 -14.66
CA ASP A 401 3.36 20.27 -13.31
C ASP A 401 1.94 20.52 -12.81
N ILE A 402 1.04 19.54 -13.00
CA ILE A 402 -0.33 19.57 -12.49
C ILE A 402 -0.59 18.45 -11.51
N ALA A 403 -1.28 18.77 -10.43
CA ALA A 403 -1.92 17.80 -9.57
C ALA A 403 -3.35 18.23 -9.28
N MET A 404 -4.15 17.29 -8.77
CA MET A 404 -5.52 17.58 -8.38
C MET A 404 -5.81 17.00 -7.01
N ASP A 405 -6.74 17.60 -6.28
CA ASP A 405 -7.30 17.01 -5.07
C ASP A 405 -8.79 16.81 -5.27
N VAL A 406 -9.26 15.56 -5.26
CA VAL A 406 -10.70 15.30 -5.40
C VAL A 406 -11.43 15.51 -4.09
N MET A 407 -12.66 15.98 -4.22
CA MET A 407 -13.61 16.31 -3.16
C MET A 407 -14.92 15.52 -3.33
N GLY A 408 -15.87 15.74 -2.41
CA GLY A 408 -17.24 15.25 -2.53
C GLY A 408 -17.34 13.71 -2.61
N SER A 409 -18.23 13.23 -3.50
CA SER A 409 -18.48 11.79 -3.66
C SER A 409 -17.24 11.03 -4.13
N THR A 410 -16.41 11.64 -4.99
CA THR A 410 -15.18 11.05 -5.53
C THR A 410 -14.14 10.87 -4.42
N ASN A 411 -14.01 11.85 -3.52
CA ASN A 411 -13.13 11.74 -2.33
C ASN A 411 -13.57 10.65 -1.35
N MET A 412 -14.90 10.49 -1.18
CA MET A 412 -15.49 9.51 -0.27
C MET A 412 -15.54 8.09 -0.84
N GLY A 413 -15.27 7.91 -2.14
CA GLY A 413 -15.38 6.61 -2.80
C GLY A 413 -16.80 6.22 -3.21
N LEU A 414 -17.80 7.08 -3.08
CA LEU A 414 -19.21 6.67 -3.19
C LEU A 414 -19.93 7.31 -4.38
N CYS A 415 -19.31 7.39 -5.55
CA CYS A 415 -19.98 7.95 -6.73
C CYS A 415 -21.10 7.05 -7.25
N GLU A 416 -22.08 7.69 -7.91
CA GLU A 416 -23.04 7.02 -8.79
C GLU A 416 -22.84 7.56 -10.21
N ASN A 417 -23.54 6.99 -11.19
CA ASN A 417 -23.47 7.45 -12.58
C ASN A 417 -23.73 8.95 -12.75
N THR A 418 -24.64 9.51 -11.95
CA THR A 418 -25.00 10.94 -11.97
C THR A 418 -24.12 11.84 -11.08
N SER A 419 -23.18 11.27 -10.32
CA SER A 419 -22.27 12.06 -9.49
C SER A 419 -21.36 12.94 -10.36
N ASP A 420 -21.24 14.19 -9.96
CA ASP A 420 -20.24 15.14 -10.43
C ASP A 420 -18.84 14.78 -9.92
N ILE A 421 -17.84 15.45 -10.50
CA ILE A 421 -16.45 15.41 -10.06
C ILE A 421 -16.05 16.79 -9.55
N ASP A 422 -15.91 16.92 -8.23
CA ASP A 422 -15.40 18.13 -7.59
C ASP A 422 -13.91 17.98 -7.31
N PHE A 423 -13.09 18.93 -7.73
CA PHE A 423 -11.66 18.90 -7.43
C PHE A 423 -11.01 20.27 -7.39
N VAL A 424 -9.88 20.33 -6.68
CA VAL A 424 -8.95 21.46 -6.66
C VAL A 424 -7.82 21.16 -7.63
N VAL A 425 -7.36 22.18 -8.36
CA VAL A 425 -6.24 22.06 -9.29
C VAL A 425 -5.00 22.75 -8.72
N TYR A 426 -3.87 22.03 -8.66
CA TYR A 426 -2.57 22.57 -8.30
C TYR A 426 -1.72 22.75 -9.54
N VAL A 427 -1.14 23.93 -9.73
CA VAL A 427 -0.26 24.22 -10.86
C VAL A 427 0.98 24.97 -10.38
N ARG A 428 2.06 24.92 -11.18
CA ARG A 428 3.19 25.84 -11.08
C ARG A 428 3.20 26.76 -12.28
N CYS A 429 2.92 28.03 -12.05
CA CYS A 429 3.05 29.06 -13.07
C CYS A 429 4.52 29.42 -13.32
N ASP A 430 4.81 30.12 -14.42
CA ASP A 430 6.18 30.50 -14.74
C ASP A 430 6.85 31.30 -13.61
N PRO A 431 8.16 31.09 -13.34
CA PRO A 431 8.87 31.85 -12.31
C PRO A 431 8.77 33.36 -12.53
N GLY A 432 8.24 34.08 -11.53
CA GLY A 432 8.04 35.53 -11.61
C GLY A 432 6.70 35.98 -12.19
N PHE A 433 5.79 35.05 -12.47
CA PHE A 433 4.40 35.37 -12.79
C PHE A 433 3.71 36.09 -11.61
N THR A 434 3.11 37.25 -11.89
CA THR A 434 2.40 38.08 -10.88
C THR A 434 0.93 38.34 -11.27
N GLY A 435 0.40 37.59 -12.22
CA GLY A 435 -0.98 37.71 -12.69
C GLY A 435 -1.96 36.83 -11.92
N GLU A 436 -3.25 36.89 -12.27
CA GLU A 436 -4.24 35.93 -11.79
C GLU A 436 -3.95 34.54 -12.36
N ILE A 437 -4.15 33.48 -11.56
CA ILE A 437 -3.87 32.10 -11.95
C ILE A 437 -4.64 31.66 -13.21
N THR A 438 -5.84 32.21 -13.43
CA THR A 438 -6.66 32.00 -14.63
C THR A 438 -6.00 32.49 -15.91
N SER A 439 -5.00 33.38 -15.80
CA SER A 439 -4.24 33.90 -16.94
C SER A 439 -2.94 33.13 -17.22
N CYS A 440 -2.54 32.22 -16.32
CA CYS A 440 -1.38 31.35 -16.43
C CYS A 440 -1.53 30.36 -17.60
N SER A 441 -0.49 30.23 -18.43
CA SER A 441 -0.50 29.34 -19.60
C SER A 441 -0.65 27.88 -19.20
N GLN A 442 0.11 27.44 -18.19
CA GLN A 442 0.04 26.07 -17.66
C GLN A 442 -1.39 25.73 -17.21
N TYR A 443 -2.06 26.64 -16.50
CA TYR A 443 -3.44 26.44 -16.08
C TYR A 443 -4.40 26.38 -17.27
N LYS A 444 -4.30 27.29 -18.24
CA LYS A 444 -5.20 27.32 -19.41
C LYS A 444 -5.08 26.05 -20.26
N ASP A 445 -3.87 25.57 -20.46
CA ASP A 445 -3.63 24.35 -21.23
C ASP A 445 -4.18 23.12 -20.49
N ALA A 446 -3.97 23.05 -19.17
CA ALA A 446 -4.56 22.03 -18.33
C ALA A 446 -6.10 22.06 -18.33
N GLU A 447 -6.70 23.24 -18.13
CA GLU A 447 -8.14 23.45 -18.13
C GLU A 447 -8.75 22.97 -19.45
N LYS A 448 -8.13 23.30 -20.58
CA LYS A 448 -8.59 22.84 -21.89
C LYS A 448 -8.57 21.32 -22.03
N ILE A 449 -7.54 20.64 -21.52
CA ILE A 449 -7.45 19.18 -21.54
C ILE A 449 -8.52 18.58 -20.63
N ILE A 450 -8.65 19.08 -19.39
CA ILE A 450 -9.67 18.68 -18.43
C ILE A 450 -11.07 18.79 -19.06
N GLU A 451 -11.40 19.93 -19.65
CA GLU A 451 -12.69 20.16 -20.30
C GLU A 451 -12.93 19.20 -21.46
N THR A 452 -11.92 18.99 -22.30
CA THR A 452 -12.02 18.12 -23.48
C THR A 452 -12.30 16.66 -23.08
N VAL A 453 -11.70 16.20 -21.99
CA VAL A 453 -11.79 14.81 -21.55
C VAL A 453 -13.03 14.57 -20.67
N LEU A 454 -13.38 15.49 -19.76
CA LEU A 454 -14.47 15.28 -18.80
C LEU A 454 -15.85 15.70 -19.33
N LYS A 455 -15.99 16.88 -19.98
CA LYS A 455 -17.30 17.42 -20.41
C LYS A 455 -18.16 16.42 -21.21
N PRO A 456 -17.61 15.54 -22.07
CA PRO A 456 -18.42 14.60 -22.84
C PRO A 456 -19.17 13.56 -21.99
N LYS A 457 -18.65 13.18 -20.81
CA LYS A 457 -19.18 12.07 -20.01
C LYS A 457 -19.58 12.48 -18.59
N TYR A 458 -18.93 13.49 -18.02
CA TYR A 458 -19.07 13.84 -16.60
C TYR A 458 -19.41 15.32 -16.42
N ALA A 459 -20.34 15.59 -15.51
CA ALA A 459 -20.42 16.91 -14.88
C ALA A 459 -19.23 17.05 -13.93
N PHE A 460 -18.59 18.22 -13.90
CA PHE A 460 -17.48 18.48 -13.00
C PHE A 460 -17.39 19.96 -12.63
N GLN A 461 -16.72 20.23 -11.51
CA GLN A 461 -16.47 21.58 -11.02
C GLN A 461 -15.03 21.69 -10.50
N ILE A 462 -14.30 22.68 -11.00
CA ILE A 462 -13.03 23.11 -10.42
C ILE A 462 -13.37 24.02 -9.25
N MET A 463 -13.16 23.53 -8.03
CA MET A 463 -13.55 24.20 -6.80
C MET A 463 -12.61 25.34 -6.43
N ASP A 464 -11.32 25.13 -6.69
CA ASP A 464 -10.26 26.11 -6.45
C ASP A 464 -9.04 25.80 -7.34
N THR A 465 -8.17 26.78 -7.49
CA THR A 465 -6.88 26.64 -8.18
C THR A 465 -5.76 27.23 -7.33
N ILE A 466 -4.74 26.42 -7.05
CA ILE A 466 -3.64 26.75 -6.13
C ILE A 466 -2.32 26.80 -6.89
N ASP A 467 -1.63 27.96 -6.84
CA ASP A 467 -0.26 28.09 -7.36
C ASP A 467 0.74 27.64 -6.31
N LEU A 468 1.40 26.51 -6.58
CA LEU A 468 2.38 25.90 -5.68
C LEU A 468 3.61 26.78 -5.47
N ASN A 469 3.95 27.69 -6.40
CA ASN A 469 5.06 28.63 -6.19
C ASN A 469 4.75 29.65 -5.09
N ILE A 470 3.49 30.08 -4.98
CA ILE A 470 3.07 31.02 -3.93
C ILE A 470 3.05 30.30 -2.57
N VAL A 471 2.53 29.07 -2.54
CA VAL A 471 2.54 28.23 -1.32
C VAL A 471 3.97 27.99 -0.84
N GLU A 472 4.86 27.56 -1.73
CA GLU A 472 6.26 27.30 -1.39
C GLU A 472 6.95 28.56 -0.84
N LYS A 473 6.74 29.71 -1.49
CA LYS A 473 7.27 31.00 -1.02
C LYS A 473 6.73 31.34 0.37
N ALA A 474 5.43 31.16 0.62
CA ALA A 474 4.81 31.43 1.92
C ALA A 474 5.39 30.55 3.03
N ILE A 475 5.56 29.24 2.77
CA ILE A 475 6.18 28.31 3.73
C ILE A 475 7.62 28.73 4.05
N ARG A 476 8.43 29.04 3.03
CA ARG A 476 9.83 29.47 3.23
C ARG A 476 9.94 30.79 4.00
N GLN A 477 8.99 31.70 3.79
CA GLN A 477 8.95 33.00 4.45
C GLN A 477 8.23 32.97 5.80
N LYS A 478 7.63 31.83 6.18
CA LYS A 478 6.73 31.69 7.33
C LYS A 478 5.64 32.76 7.33
N ASP A 479 5.02 32.97 6.18
CA ASP A 479 3.91 33.91 6.03
C ASP A 479 2.62 33.25 6.53
N TYR A 480 2.27 33.54 7.79
CA TYR A 480 1.09 32.96 8.45
C TYR A 480 -0.23 33.51 7.92
N GLU A 481 -0.21 34.63 7.19
CA GLU A 481 -1.40 35.33 6.69
C GLU A 481 -1.70 34.99 5.22
N ASN A 482 -0.89 34.13 4.60
CA ASN A 482 -1.05 33.78 3.20
C ASN A 482 -2.27 32.88 2.97
N GLU A 483 -3.33 33.45 2.39
CA GLU A 483 -4.59 32.72 2.12
C GLU A 483 -4.42 31.51 1.19
N ILE A 484 -3.46 31.54 0.25
CA ILE A 484 -3.22 30.41 -0.67
C ILE A 484 -2.58 29.26 0.10
N ALA A 485 -1.61 29.54 0.98
CA ALA A 485 -1.00 28.53 1.84
C ALA A 485 -2.01 27.93 2.83
N MET A 486 -2.89 28.74 3.44
CA MET A 486 -3.96 28.24 4.31
C MET A 486 -4.89 27.28 3.57
N ARG A 487 -5.33 27.64 2.36
CA ARG A 487 -6.20 26.78 1.52
C ARG A 487 -5.50 25.50 1.10
N PHE A 488 -4.23 25.58 0.70
CA PHE A 488 -3.41 24.40 0.43
C PHE A 488 -3.39 23.44 1.63
N VAL A 489 -3.08 23.94 2.83
CA VAL A 489 -3.07 23.14 4.06
C VAL A 489 -4.44 22.50 4.31
N ALA A 490 -5.54 23.25 4.13
CA ALA A 490 -6.89 22.73 4.30
C ALA A 490 -7.20 21.58 3.32
N TYR A 491 -6.91 21.75 2.02
CA TYR A 491 -7.18 20.71 1.04
C TYR A 491 -6.34 19.47 1.27
N ARG A 492 -5.04 19.64 1.56
CA ARG A 492 -4.15 18.51 1.89
C ARG A 492 -4.59 17.72 3.12
N ALA A 493 -5.25 18.37 4.07
CA ALA A 493 -5.72 17.70 5.28
C ALA A 493 -6.89 16.74 5.03
N ILE A 494 -7.72 16.96 4.00
CA ILE A 494 -9.00 16.22 3.84
C ILE A 494 -9.22 15.58 2.46
N CYS A 495 -8.54 16.03 1.42
CA CYS A 495 -8.78 15.58 0.04
C CYS A 495 -7.99 14.32 -0.32
N ARG A 496 -8.28 13.78 -1.50
CA ARG A 496 -7.49 12.69 -2.11
C ARG A 496 -6.66 13.26 -3.26
N PRO A 497 -5.33 13.09 -3.26
CA PRO A 497 -4.51 13.59 -4.35
C PRO A 497 -4.63 12.71 -5.60
N ILE A 498 -4.61 13.35 -6.75
CA ILE A 498 -4.27 12.80 -8.06
C ILE A 498 -2.94 13.45 -8.45
N ASN A 499 -1.99 12.62 -8.88
CA ASN A 499 -0.64 13.06 -9.24
C ASN A 499 0.15 13.69 -8.08
N TYR A 500 0.15 13.01 -6.93
CA TYR A 500 0.75 13.52 -5.69
C TYR A 500 2.24 13.89 -5.79
N ARG A 501 2.98 13.31 -6.75
CA ARG A 501 4.40 13.62 -7.02
C ARG A 501 4.69 15.13 -7.12
N PHE A 502 3.75 15.94 -7.62
CA PHE A 502 3.94 17.39 -7.76
C PHE A 502 3.60 18.17 -6.48
N ILE A 503 2.79 17.58 -5.60
CA ILE A 503 2.40 18.16 -4.31
C ILE A 503 3.43 17.82 -3.23
N ALA A 504 3.95 16.59 -3.25
CA ALA A 504 4.79 16.03 -2.20
C ALA A 504 5.96 16.93 -1.79
N PRO A 505 6.74 17.55 -2.70
CA PRO A 505 7.86 18.41 -2.29
C PRO A 505 7.44 19.65 -1.49
N VAL A 506 6.29 20.24 -1.81
CA VAL A 506 5.75 21.42 -1.11
C VAL A 506 5.22 21.02 0.27
N GLU A 507 4.63 19.83 0.36
CA GLU A 507 4.10 19.32 1.61
C GLU A 507 5.19 18.78 2.55
N ASP A 508 6.22 18.13 2.03
CA ASP A 508 7.41 17.76 2.82
C ASP A 508 8.09 19.03 3.38
N LEU A 509 8.18 20.11 2.58
CA LEU A 509 8.66 21.41 3.05
C LEU A 509 7.78 21.98 4.18
N LEU A 510 6.46 21.83 4.09
CA LEU A 510 5.52 22.22 5.15
C LEU A 510 5.77 21.40 6.44
N ASN A 511 5.99 20.10 6.31
CA ASN A 511 6.20 19.17 7.44
C ASN A 511 7.55 19.36 8.14
N GLN A 512 8.54 19.99 7.49
CA GLN A 512 9.78 20.40 8.17
C GLN A 512 9.55 21.43 9.28
N ASN A 513 8.40 22.13 9.29
CA ASN A 513 8.05 23.10 10.31
C ASN A 513 6.62 22.89 10.84
N MET A 514 6.49 21.92 11.75
CA MET A 514 5.22 21.55 12.36
C MET A 514 4.51 22.67 13.12
N GLU A 515 5.27 23.63 13.67
CA GLU A 515 4.70 24.81 14.34
C GLU A 515 3.95 25.68 13.32
N TYR A 516 4.57 25.99 12.18
CA TYR A 516 3.94 26.75 11.11
C TYR A 516 2.70 26.02 10.55
N ARG A 517 2.81 24.70 10.31
CA ARG A 517 1.68 23.88 9.86
C ARG A 517 0.52 23.92 10.86
N SER A 518 0.81 23.74 12.16
CA SER A 518 -0.21 23.72 13.22
C SER A 518 -0.93 25.06 13.35
N GLU A 519 -0.24 26.18 13.18
CA GLU A 519 -0.85 27.52 13.21
C GLU A 519 -1.77 27.73 11.99
N LEU A 520 -1.33 27.34 10.78
CA LEU A 520 -2.19 27.39 9.60
C LEU A 520 -3.43 26.49 9.74
N GLU A 521 -3.27 25.27 10.28
CA GLU A 521 -4.40 24.37 10.57
C GLU A 521 -5.34 24.93 11.66
N GLY A 522 -4.78 25.63 12.65
CA GLY A 522 -5.55 26.35 13.67
C GLY A 522 -6.43 27.45 13.06
N SER A 523 -5.88 28.22 12.12
CA SER A 523 -6.58 29.31 11.43
C SER A 523 -7.74 28.81 10.56
N ILE A 524 -7.59 27.65 9.91
CA ILE A 524 -8.67 27.05 9.10
C ILE A 524 -9.75 26.36 9.93
N ARG A 525 -9.51 26.09 11.22
CA ARG A 525 -10.47 25.39 12.11
C ARG A 525 -11.82 26.10 12.18
N SER A 526 -11.81 27.42 12.28
CA SER A 526 -13.04 28.23 12.29
C SER A 526 -13.82 28.09 10.98
N TYR A 527 -13.12 28.06 9.84
CA TYR A 527 -13.73 27.81 8.53
C TYR A 527 -14.30 26.39 8.40
N PHE A 528 -13.57 25.39 8.90
CA PHE A 528 -14.03 24.01 8.92
C PHE A 528 -15.32 23.84 9.73
N ARG A 529 -15.43 24.50 10.89
CA ARG A 529 -16.65 24.47 11.71
C ARG A 529 -17.86 25.06 10.99
N ILE A 530 -17.66 26.16 10.25
CA ILE A 530 -18.72 26.75 9.42
C ILE A 530 -19.12 25.77 8.30
N PHE A 531 -18.14 25.17 7.62
CA PHE A 531 -18.36 24.22 6.53
C PHE A 531 -19.13 22.96 7.00
N ILE A 532 -18.76 22.39 8.15
CA ILE A 532 -19.38 21.19 8.73
C ILE A 532 -20.89 21.40 8.95
N ASN A 533 -21.27 22.60 9.37
CA ASN A 533 -22.65 22.95 9.69
C ASN A 533 -23.49 23.38 8.48
N THR A 534 -22.94 23.31 7.26
CA THR A 534 -23.71 23.62 6.05
C THR A 534 -24.74 22.53 5.75
N SER A 535 -25.90 22.95 5.23
CA SER A 535 -26.98 22.03 4.83
C SER A 535 -26.56 21.08 3.72
N GLU A 536 -25.72 21.55 2.78
CA GLU A 536 -25.21 20.75 1.67
C GLU A 536 -24.22 19.65 2.14
N HIS A 537 -23.34 19.96 3.09
CA HIS A 537 -22.44 18.96 3.65
C HIS A 537 -23.19 17.89 4.44
N THR A 538 -24.15 18.30 5.26
CA THR A 538 -25.04 17.38 5.98
C THR A 538 -25.83 16.49 5.02
N ARG A 539 -26.35 17.06 3.93
CA ARG A 539 -27.06 16.33 2.88
C ARG A 539 -26.16 15.31 2.18
N SER A 540 -24.90 15.67 1.93
CA SER A 540 -23.91 14.76 1.35
C SER A 540 -23.67 13.54 2.23
N PHE A 541 -23.54 13.70 3.55
CA PHE A 541 -23.38 12.57 4.46
C PHE A 541 -24.61 11.66 4.52
N LYS A 542 -25.83 12.21 4.48
CA LYS A 542 -27.06 11.40 4.38
C LYS A 542 -27.10 10.60 3.07
N LYS A 543 -26.60 11.18 1.98
CA LYS A 543 -26.47 10.51 0.68
C LYS A 543 -25.49 9.34 0.76
N TYR A 544 -24.32 9.54 1.38
CA TYR A 544 -23.33 8.47 1.60
C TYR A 544 -23.90 7.34 2.44
N GLU A 545 -24.62 7.65 3.52
CA GLU A 545 -25.26 6.65 4.37
C GLU A 545 -26.34 5.85 3.62
N SER A 546 -27.13 6.50 2.75
CA SER A 546 -28.12 5.81 1.90
C SER A 546 -27.45 4.81 0.96
N ARG A 547 -26.38 5.24 0.28
CA ARG A 547 -25.65 4.42 -0.70
C ARG A 547 -25.07 3.13 -0.08
N ILE A 548 -24.43 3.23 1.08
CA ILE A 548 -23.91 2.03 1.76
C ILE A 548 -25.05 1.11 2.25
N ARG A 549 -26.20 1.68 2.60
CA ARG A 549 -27.37 0.90 3.04
C ARG A 549 -28.02 0.16 1.87
N GLU A 550 -28.03 0.76 0.69
CA GLU A 550 -28.54 0.15 -0.55
C GLU A 550 -27.73 -1.08 -0.97
N ILE A 551 -26.41 -1.09 -0.70
CA ILE A 551 -25.55 -2.27 -0.89
C ILE A 551 -25.59 -3.24 0.31
N GLY A 552 -26.53 -3.07 1.24
CA GLY A 552 -26.80 -3.98 2.36
C GLY A 552 -25.89 -3.80 3.58
N ILE A 553 -25.14 -2.70 3.66
CA ILE A 553 -24.17 -2.47 4.74
C ILE A 553 -24.79 -1.56 5.80
N ASN A 554 -24.94 -2.09 7.00
CA ASN A 554 -25.35 -1.31 8.16
C ASN A 554 -24.14 -0.58 8.75
N LEU A 555 -24.29 0.72 8.97
CA LEU A 555 -23.24 1.54 9.58
C LEU A 555 -22.92 1.02 10.99
N PRO A 556 -21.66 0.62 11.29
CA PRO A 556 -21.26 0.20 12.63
C PRO A 556 -21.50 1.31 13.65
N GLU A 557 -21.84 0.94 14.89
CA GLU A 557 -22.13 1.93 15.95
C GLU A 557 -20.94 2.85 16.20
N SER A 558 -19.70 2.34 16.12
CA SER A 558 -18.48 3.14 16.25
C SER A 558 -18.41 4.26 15.20
N VAL A 559 -18.78 3.98 13.96
CA VAL A 559 -18.77 4.98 12.87
C VAL A 559 -19.96 5.92 13.01
N ARG A 560 -21.13 5.41 13.41
CA ARG A 560 -22.30 6.25 13.69
C ARG A 560 -22.01 7.29 14.77
N MET A 561 -21.34 6.87 15.85
CA MET A 561 -20.90 7.77 16.91
C MET A 561 -19.90 8.80 16.38
N LYS A 562 -18.93 8.41 15.57
CA LYS A 562 -17.99 9.35 14.93
C LYS A 562 -18.69 10.39 14.06
N ILE A 563 -19.64 9.99 13.22
CA ILE A 563 -20.43 10.92 12.40
C ILE A 563 -21.23 11.87 13.29
N LYS A 564 -21.84 11.35 14.34
CA LYS A 564 -22.61 12.14 15.29
C LYS A 564 -21.72 13.18 15.98
N ASP A 565 -20.54 12.76 16.44
CA ASP A 565 -19.56 13.63 17.11
C ASP A 565 -19.02 14.68 16.14
N TYR A 566 -18.86 14.34 14.86
CA TYR A 566 -18.42 15.25 13.81
C TYR A 566 -19.39 16.40 13.60
N PHE A 567 -20.70 16.12 13.58
CA PHE A 567 -21.74 17.14 13.48
C PHE A 567 -22.12 17.80 14.83
N ARG A 568 -21.66 17.26 15.96
CA ARG A 568 -21.97 17.76 17.33
C ARG A 568 -20.95 18.72 17.90
N GLN A 569 -19.88 19.07 17.19
CA GLN A 569 -18.85 20.01 17.69
C GLN A 569 -19.32 21.48 17.77
N ASP A 570 -20.62 21.68 18.05
CA ASP A 570 -21.32 22.94 18.26
C ASP A 570 -21.47 23.23 19.78
N PRO A 571 -20.85 24.30 20.32
CA PRO A 571 -21.03 24.70 21.73
C PRO A 571 -22.37 25.36 22.05
N ASP A 572 -23.16 25.80 21.06
CA ASP A 572 -24.29 26.70 21.31
C ASP A 572 -25.64 26.03 21.61
N GLN A 573 -25.67 24.69 21.76
CA GLN A 573 -26.85 24.00 22.30
C GLN A 573 -26.83 23.77 23.83
N THR A 574 -25.75 24.19 24.51
CA THR A 574 -25.63 24.01 25.98
C THR A 574 -26.05 25.24 26.79
N ALA A 575 -26.58 26.29 26.17
CA ALA A 575 -26.98 27.53 26.84
C ALA A 575 -28.44 27.91 26.54
N CYS A 576 -29.40 27.02 26.85
CA CYS A 576 -30.82 27.39 27.02
C CYS A 576 -31.53 26.43 27.98
N THR A 577 -30.97 26.23 29.17
CA THR A 577 -31.77 26.01 30.37
C THR A 577 -31.50 27.19 31.28
N ILE A 578 -32.28 28.26 31.07
CA ILE A 578 -32.42 29.30 32.08
C ILE A 578 -33.30 28.67 33.16
N ASP A 579 -32.65 28.14 34.19
CA ASP A 579 -33.25 27.98 35.50
C ASP A 579 -33.84 29.33 35.89
N SER A 580 -35.16 29.38 36.03
CA SER A 580 -35.85 30.51 36.67
C SER A 580 -35.95 30.16 38.14
N PRO A 581 -35.21 30.83 39.04
CA PRO A 581 -35.48 30.74 40.47
C PRO A 581 -36.54 31.79 40.79
N ASP A 582 -37.75 31.36 41.13
CA ASP A 582 -38.45 32.03 42.22
C ASP A 582 -39.50 31.12 42.85
N ASP A 583 -39.15 30.71 44.07
CA ASP A 583 -40.07 30.27 45.11
C ASP A 583 -41.03 31.42 45.46
N SER A 584 -42.33 31.14 45.56
CA SER A 584 -43.08 31.45 46.80
C SER A 584 -44.52 30.91 46.78
N PRO A 585 -45.12 30.68 47.96
CA PRO A 585 -45.93 29.49 48.20
C PRO A 585 -47.43 29.77 48.43
N GLN A 586 -48.19 28.66 48.40
CA GLN A 586 -49.49 28.42 49.03
C GLN A 586 -50.71 29.26 48.60
N ARG A 587 -51.68 28.56 47.99
CA ARG A 587 -52.91 28.16 48.70
C ARG A 587 -53.54 26.92 48.09
#